data_AF-A0A165UCR9-F1
#
_entry.id   AF-A0A165UCR9-F1
#
_cell.length_a   1.000
_cell.length_b   1.000
_cell.length_c   1.000
_cell.angle_alpha   90.00
_cell.angle_beta   90.00
_cell.angle_gamma   90.00
#
_symmetry.space_group_name_H-M   'P 1'
#
loop_
_entity.id
_entity.type
_entity.pdbx_description
1 polymer ?
#
loop_
_entity_poly.entity_id
_entity_poly.type
_entity_poly.pdbx_seq_one_letter_code
_entity_poly.pdbx_strand_id
1 'polypeptide(L)'
;MATMAPQNMQQDSALTNEIVLAMASELQRLREQLNEPTDVSKGSNASEIQGLRNENARLQKELNGGLPLTMSEHGKQVPTYDSLQCQLNLVLRTQDEERVLHAKLVEGLKAELVTVKKQTRAALETGQGLTGVQQRLFSASAESSADTDSETITEDDFSPGNFLDTRGEQEDEGPALDLYESHAGLNLWAAVRKELPDASILDGALHISPDSVIWHHDHRGARRCLLFYPSQRFNLCDKGNWKSEGCVQIIEKGDIRELFCKAGKALSYCGTYKCAGIASLSEEEVKQFSPRHTLMNAVMQRTTSYAKVEIPTHVGKLIREMYRSGALSLRCYGMELVERVEALDAALEKCAIRQSDSKRNSDDGEGGPRKKQKSS
;
A
#
# COMPACT_ATOMS: atom_id res chain seq x y z
N MET A 1 5.31 -51.85 -11.60
CA MET A 1 5.14 -50.48 -12.13
C MET A 1 3.69 -50.09 -11.88
N ALA A 2 3.43 -49.32 -10.82
CA ALA A 2 2.10 -48.84 -10.46
C ALA A 2 2.07 -47.33 -10.70
N THR A 3 1.32 -46.91 -11.71
CA THR A 3 1.06 -45.51 -12.05
C THR A 3 -0.05 -44.99 -11.12
N MET A 4 0.35 -44.24 -10.10
CA MET A 4 -0.56 -43.44 -9.28
C MET A 4 -0.40 -41.96 -9.64
N ALA A 5 -1.42 -41.38 -10.29
CA ALA A 5 -1.88 -40.00 -10.14
C ALA A 5 -2.99 -39.70 -11.17
N PRO A 6 -4.23 -39.37 -10.71
CA PRO A 6 -4.81 -38.10 -11.12
C PRO A 6 -5.73 -37.47 -10.04
N GLN A 7 -5.33 -37.45 -8.76
CA GLN A 7 -6.16 -36.85 -7.71
C GLN A 7 -5.95 -35.33 -7.54
N ASN A 8 -4.83 -34.77 -8.00
CA ASN A 8 -4.50 -33.36 -7.74
C ASN A 8 -5.30 -32.36 -8.60
N MET A 9 -5.65 -32.70 -9.84
CA MET A 9 -6.39 -31.77 -10.73
C MET A 9 -7.86 -31.57 -10.34
N GLN A 10 -8.47 -32.51 -9.62
CA GLN A 10 -9.86 -32.37 -9.16
C GLN A 10 -9.99 -31.45 -7.94
N GLN A 11 -8.94 -31.33 -7.12
CA GLN A 11 -8.95 -30.41 -5.98
C GLN A 11 -8.79 -28.95 -6.41
N ASP A 12 -7.95 -28.70 -7.42
CA ASP A 12 -7.75 -27.34 -7.94
C ASP A 12 -9.01 -26.77 -8.61
N SER A 13 -9.79 -27.60 -9.31
CA SER A 13 -11.04 -27.14 -9.94
C SER A 13 -12.16 -26.89 -8.94
N ALA A 14 -12.25 -27.69 -7.88
CA ALA A 14 -13.19 -27.47 -6.78
C ALA A 14 -12.91 -26.16 -6.03
N LEU A 15 -11.64 -25.90 -5.71
CA LEU A 15 -11.22 -24.66 -5.04
C LEU A 15 -11.46 -23.43 -5.92
N THR A 16 -11.19 -23.54 -7.23
CA THR A 16 -11.42 -22.43 -8.17
C THR A 16 -12.91 -22.07 -8.24
N ASN A 17 -13.79 -23.07 -8.25
CA ASN A 17 -15.24 -22.84 -8.23
C ASN A 17 -15.71 -22.21 -6.92
N GLU A 18 -15.13 -22.60 -5.78
CA GLU A 18 -15.44 -22.02 -4.47
C GLU A 18 -15.03 -20.54 -4.38
N ILE A 19 -13.87 -20.19 -4.93
CA ILE A 19 -13.40 -18.79 -5.03
C ILE A 19 -14.32 -17.96 -5.93
N VAL A 20 -14.71 -18.49 -7.09
CA VAL A 20 -15.63 -17.79 -8.01
C VAL A 20 -16.99 -17.55 -7.35
N LEU A 21 -17.50 -18.53 -6.60
CA LEU A 21 -18.76 -18.39 -5.85
C LEU A 21 -18.63 -17.36 -4.71
N ALA A 22 -17.52 -17.36 -3.98
CA ALA A 22 -17.26 -16.38 -2.92
C ALA A 22 -17.11 -14.95 -3.46
N MET A 23 -16.48 -14.78 -4.63
CA MET A 23 -16.41 -13.48 -5.31
C MET A 23 -17.78 -13.02 -5.81
N ALA A 24 -18.58 -13.93 -6.36
CA ALA A 24 -19.92 -13.62 -6.84
C ALA A 24 -20.86 -13.20 -5.69
N SER A 25 -20.78 -13.88 -4.55
CA SER A 25 -21.59 -13.52 -3.37
C SER A 25 -21.17 -12.19 -2.77
N GLU A 26 -19.87 -11.88 -2.71
CA GLU A 26 -19.40 -10.59 -2.19
C GLU A 26 -19.77 -9.43 -3.13
N LEU A 27 -19.68 -9.64 -4.45
CA LEU A 27 -20.18 -8.66 -5.43
C LEU A 27 -21.69 -8.42 -5.30
N GLN A 28 -22.47 -9.47 -5.02
CA GLN A 28 -23.89 -9.32 -4.76
C GLN A 28 -24.16 -8.53 -3.47
N ARG A 29 -23.44 -8.83 -2.38
CA ARG A 29 -23.54 -8.12 -1.11
C ARG A 29 -23.21 -6.63 -1.25
N LEU A 30 -22.14 -6.30 -1.98
CA LEU A 30 -21.76 -4.91 -2.25
C LEU A 30 -22.83 -4.16 -3.07
N ARG A 31 -23.49 -4.84 -4.03
CA ARG A 31 -24.62 -4.27 -4.77
C ARG A 31 -25.84 -4.04 -3.90
N GLU A 32 -26.13 -4.94 -2.97
CA GLU A 32 -27.22 -4.79 -2.00
C GLU A 32 -26.94 -3.62 -1.04
N GLN A 33 -25.71 -3.47 -0.55
CA GLN A 33 -25.30 -2.32 0.27
C GLN A 33 -25.35 -0.99 -0.49
N LEU A 34 -25.05 -0.99 -1.79
CA LEU A 34 -25.17 0.20 -2.64
C LEU A 34 -26.64 0.56 -2.93
N ASN A 35 -27.52 -0.44 -2.91
CA ASN A 35 -28.96 -0.28 -3.13
C ASN A 35 -29.73 0.03 -1.84
N GLU A 36 -29.15 -0.20 -0.66
CA GLU A 36 -29.73 0.28 0.59
C GLU A 36 -29.82 1.81 0.52
N PRO A 37 -31.03 2.39 0.67
CA PRO A 37 -31.22 3.82 0.61
C PRO A 37 -30.50 4.46 1.79
N THR A 38 -29.28 4.95 1.52
CA THR A 38 -28.58 5.84 2.43
C THR A 38 -29.42 7.10 2.54
N ASP A 39 -29.89 7.39 3.74
CA ASP A 39 -30.79 8.49 4.10
C ASP A 39 -30.05 9.85 4.08
N VAL A 40 -29.22 10.05 3.04
CA VAL A 40 -28.30 11.17 2.90
C VAL A 40 -28.82 12.10 1.81
N SER A 41 -29.27 13.26 2.28
CA SER A 41 -29.32 14.53 1.57
C SER A 41 -30.30 14.66 0.40
N LYS A 42 -31.44 15.28 0.70
CA LYS A 42 -32.35 15.92 -0.28
C LYS A 42 -31.63 17.09 -0.96
N GLY A 43 -30.93 16.84 -2.06
CA GLY A 43 -30.29 17.90 -2.84
C GLY A 43 -30.02 17.50 -4.28
N SER A 44 -30.78 18.09 -5.20
CA SER A 44 -30.62 18.16 -6.68
C SER A 44 -30.46 16.86 -7.50
N ASN A 45 -29.83 15.80 -7.00
CA ASN A 45 -29.49 14.61 -7.79
C ASN A 45 -30.49 13.45 -7.61
N ALA A 46 -31.52 13.64 -6.78
CA ALA A 46 -32.51 12.60 -6.49
C ALA A 46 -33.30 12.17 -7.75
N SER A 47 -33.56 13.09 -8.70
CA SER A 47 -34.27 12.75 -9.93
C SER A 47 -33.42 11.92 -10.89
N GLU A 48 -32.13 12.23 -10.99
CA GLU A 48 -31.17 11.53 -11.84
C GLU A 48 -30.84 10.13 -11.29
N ILE A 49 -30.65 10.03 -9.97
CA ILE A 49 -30.46 8.76 -9.27
C ILE A 49 -31.71 7.87 -9.42
N GLN A 50 -32.92 8.45 -9.35
CA GLN A 50 -34.16 7.72 -9.59
C GLN A 50 -34.30 7.27 -11.05
N GLY A 51 -33.86 8.09 -12.00
CA GLY A 51 -33.80 7.72 -13.42
C GLY A 51 -32.90 6.51 -13.67
N LEU A 52 -31.69 6.52 -13.12
CA LEU A 52 -30.74 5.41 -13.23
C LEU A 52 -31.24 4.13 -12.54
N ARG A 53 -31.94 4.24 -11.40
CA ARG A 53 -32.57 3.09 -10.74
C ARG A 53 -33.67 2.47 -11.60
N ASN A 54 -34.48 3.28 -12.26
CA ASN A 54 -35.54 2.79 -13.15
C ASN A 54 -34.97 2.13 -14.41
N GLU A 55 -33.91 2.69 -15.00
CA GLU A 55 -33.21 2.10 -16.14
C GLU A 55 -32.60 0.73 -15.77
N ASN A 56 -31.94 0.64 -14.61
CA ASN A 56 -31.38 -0.62 -14.11
C ASN A 56 -32.46 -1.68 -13.85
N ALA A 57 -33.59 -1.30 -13.25
CA ALA A 57 -34.71 -2.21 -13.05
C ALA A 57 -35.31 -2.70 -14.39
N ARG A 58 -35.36 -1.83 -15.41
CA ARG A 58 -35.79 -2.19 -16.77
C ARG A 58 -34.81 -3.20 -17.40
N LEU A 59 -33.51 -2.91 -17.35
CA LEU A 59 -32.47 -3.80 -17.87
C LEU A 59 -32.45 -5.16 -17.16
N GLN A 60 -32.66 -5.19 -15.84
CA GLN A 60 -32.81 -6.46 -15.11
C GLN A 60 -34.04 -7.23 -15.54
N LYS A 61 -35.15 -6.55 -15.84
CA LYS A 61 -36.36 -7.20 -16.35
C LYS A 61 -36.20 -7.68 -17.79
N GLU A 62 -35.40 -7.00 -18.60
CA GLU A 62 -35.01 -7.45 -19.95
C GLU A 62 -34.04 -8.64 -19.89
N LEU A 63 -33.07 -8.64 -18.97
CA LEU A 63 -32.16 -9.76 -18.72
C LEU A 63 -32.88 -10.99 -18.16
N ASN A 64 -33.80 -10.79 -17.21
CA ASN A 64 -34.57 -11.88 -16.60
C ASN A 64 -35.78 -12.30 -17.45
N GLY A 65 -36.28 -11.41 -18.32
CA GLY A 65 -37.40 -11.66 -19.24
C GLY A 65 -36.95 -12.15 -20.62
N GLY A 66 -35.66 -12.05 -20.94
CA GLY A 66 -35.04 -12.44 -22.20
C GLY A 66 -34.50 -13.86 -22.20
N LEU A 67 -35.34 -14.84 -21.85
CA LEU A 67 -35.48 -16.14 -22.52
C LEU A 67 -36.34 -17.01 -21.58
N PRO A 68 -37.59 -17.34 -21.94
CA PRO A 68 -38.27 -18.43 -21.28
C PRO A 68 -37.50 -19.71 -21.63
N LEU A 69 -36.60 -20.14 -20.73
CA LEU A 69 -36.14 -21.51 -20.63
C LEU A 69 -37.36 -22.36 -20.22
N THR A 70 -38.30 -22.53 -21.13
CA THR A 70 -39.20 -23.68 -21.09
C THR A 70 -38.28 -24.88 -21.14
N MET A 71 -38.14 -25.55 -19.99
CA MET A 71 -37.55 -26.87 -19.86
C MET A 71 -38.44 -27.87 -20.61
N SER A 72 -38.44 -27.80 -21.93
CA SER A 72 -38.88 -28.88 -22.77
C SER A 72 -37.73 -29.88 -22.82
N GLU A 73 -38.00 -31.09 -22.35
CA GLU A 73 -37.15 -32.28 -22.48
C GLU A 73 -36.98 -32.65 -23.96
N HIS A 74 -36.33 -31.80 -24.75
CA HIS A 74 -35.88 -32.12 -26.09
C HIS A 74 -34.37 -32.15 -26.07
N GLY A 75 -33.82 -33.31 -26.43
CA GLY A 75 -32.40 -33.62 -26.38
C GLY A 75 -31.54 -32.45 -26.82
N LYS A 76 -30.78 -31.91 -25.87
CA LYS A 76 -29.87 -30.78 -26.08
C LYS A 76 -28.88 -31.17 -27.16
N GLN A 77 -29.16 -30.79 -28.41
CA GLN A 77 -28.14 -30.71 -29.43
C GLN A 77 -27.10 -29.72 -28.91
N VAL A 78 -25.90 -30.22 -28.71
CA VAL A 78 -24.73 -29.41 -28.38
C VAL A 78 -24.66 -28.31 -29.45
N PRO A 79 -24.54 -27.02 -29.07
CA PRO A 79 -24.39 -25.93 -30.01
C PRO A 79 -23.30 -26.30 -31.02
N THR A 80 -23.63 -26.23 -32.30
CA THR A 80 -22.64 -26.50 -33.34
C THR A 80 -21.49 -25.49 -33.22
N TYR A 81 -20.29 -25.92 -33.60
CA TYR A 81 -19.09 -25.06 -33.57
C TYR A 81 -19.34 -23.71 -34.25
N ASP A 82 -20.04 -23.71 -35.39
CA ASP A 82 -20.37 -22.49 -36.13
C ASP A 82 -21.25 -21.52 -35.33
N SER A 83 -22.17 -22.04 -34.51
CA SER A 83 -23.02 -21.22 -33.63
C SER A 83 -22.21 -20.54 -32.54
N LEU A 84 -21.30 -21.27 -31.90
CA LEU A 84 -20.38 -20.72 -30.90
C LEU A 84 -19.41 -19.71 -31.52
N GLN A 85 -18.93 -19.96 -32.73
CA GLN A 85 -18.05 -19.04 -33.46
C GLN A 85 -18.79 -17.73 -33.80
N CYS A 86 -20.05 -17.80 -34.23
CA CYS A 86 -20.89 -16.62 -34.46
C CYS A 86 -21.12 -15.82 -33.16
N GLN A 87 -21.40 -16.50 -32.04
CA GLN A 87 -21.57 -15.84 -30.74
C GLN A 87 -20.28 -15.15 -30.26
N LEU A 88 -19.13 -15.82 -30.39
CA LEU A 88 -17.84 -15.24 -30.02
C LEU A 88 -17.52 -14.00 -30.87
N ASN A 89 -17.77 -14.06 -32.18
CA ASN A 89 -17.56 -12.92 -33.07
C ASN A 89 -18.47 -11.74 -32.73
N LEU A 90 -19.71 -12.00 -32.29
CA LEU A 90 -20.63 -10.95 -31.85
C LEU A 90 -20.13 -10.27 -30.56
N VAL A 91 -19.66 -11.07 -29.59
CA VAL A 91 -19.10 -10.55 -28.33
C VAL A 91 -17.84 -9.71 -28.60
N LEU A 92 -16.95 -10.18 -29.48
CA LEU A 92 -15.74 -9.42 -29.84
C LEU A 92 -16.07 -8.08 -30.51
N ARG A 93 -17.04 -8.06 -31.43
CA ARG A 93 -17.50 -6.80 -32.05
C ARG A 93 -18.09 -5.83 -31.03
N THR A 94 -18.92 -6.34 -30.12
CA THR A 94 -19.53 -5.52 -29.06
C THR A 94 -18.45 -4.92 -28.15
N GLN A 95 -17.44 -5.70 -27.79
CA GLN A 95 -16.31 -5.24 -26.98
C GLN A 95 -15.49 -4.14 -27.69
N ASP A 96 -15.26 -4.27 -29.00
CA ASP A 96 -14.55 -3.25 -29.77
C ASP A 96 -15.36 -1.94 -29.88
N GLU A 97 -16.69 -2.03 -30.05
CA GLU A 97 -17.58 -0.86 -30.03
C GLU A 97 -17.55 -0.14 -28.67
N GLU A 98 -17.60 -0.90 -27.56
CA GLU A 98 -17.48 -0.34 -26.20
C GLU A 98 -16.13 0.36 -25.98
N ARG A 99 -15.03 -0.22 -26.46
CA ARG A 99 -13.70 0.40 -26.38
C ARG A 99 -13.64 1.72 -27.13
N VAL A 100 -14.27 1.81 -28.30
CA VAL A 100 -14.34 3.05 -29.09
C VAL A 100 -15.17 4.11 -28.35
N LEU A 101 -16.29 3.74 -27.72
CA LEU A 101 -17.09 4.66 -26.92
C LEU A 101 -16.33 5.16 -25.69
N HIS A 102 -15.64 4.26 -24.97
CA HIS A 102 -14.82 4.64 -23.81
C HIS A 102 -13.68 5.59 -24.19
N ALA A 103 -13.00 5.33 -25.32
CA ALA A 103 -11.96 6.22 -25.83
C ALA A 103 -12.52 7.62 -26.14
N LYS A 104 -13.70 7.71 -26.76
CA LYS A 104 -14.37 9.00 -27.04
C LYS A 104 -14.73 9.74 -25.75
N LEU A 105 -15.24 9.05 -24.73
CA LEU A 105 -15.57 9.65 -23.43
C LEU A 105 -14.33 10.22 -22.74
N VAL A 106 -13.23 9.46 -22.72
CA VAL A 106 -11.95 9.90 -22.13
C VAL A 106 -11.40 11.13 -22.84
N GLU A 107 -11.45 11.17 -24.18
CA GLU A 107 -11.04 12.37 -24.92
C GLU A 107 -11.97 13.57 -24.66
N GLY A 108 -13.27 13.36 -24.46
CA GLY A 108 -14.21 14.39 -24.03
C GLY A 108 -13.85 14.99 -22.67
N LEU A 109 -13.62 14.15 -21.66
CA LEU A 109 -13.23 14.60 -20.32
C LEU A 109 -11.88 15.33 -20.32
N LYS A 110 -10.92 14.89 -21.14
CA LYS A 110 -9.64 15.62 -21.32
C LYS A 110 -9.87 17.02 -21.89
N ALA A 111 -10.75 17.16 -22.88
CA ALA A 111 -11.07 18.46 -23.47
C ALA A 111 -11.77 19.40 -22.47
N GLU A 112 -12.69 18.87 -21.65
CA GLU A 112 -13.34 19.62 -20.57
C GLU A 112 -12.33 20.09 -19.52
N LEU A 113 -11.42 19.22 -19.08
CA LEU A 113 -10.39 19.54 -18.09
C LEU A 113 -9.44 20.65 -18.59
N VAL A 114 -9.07 20.60 -19.88
CA VAL A 114 -8.29 21.68 -20.52
C VAL A 114 -9.07 23.00 -20.52
N THR A 115 -10.38 22.95 -20.77
CA THR A 115 -11.26 24.14 -20.76
C THR A 115 -11.37 24.74 -19.38
N VAL A 116 -11.61 23.92 -18.35
CA VAL A 116 -11.67 24.35 -16.94
C VAL A 116 -10.33 24.96 -16.52
N LYS A 117 -9.21 24.29 -16.82
CA LYS A 117 -7.87 24.82 -16.50
C LYS A 117 -7.61 26.18 -17.15
N LYS A 118 -8.09 26.39 -18.38
CA LYS A 118 -7.99 27.67 -19.07
C LYS A 118 -8.88 28.74 -18.42
N GLN A 119 -10.09 28.39 -17.99
CA GLN A 119 -10.99 29.30 -17.27
C GLN A 119 -10.42 29.70 -15.92
N THR A 120 -9.89 28.75 -15.14
CA THR A 120 -9.25 29.02 -13.85
C THR A 120 -8.03 29.93 -14.01
N ARG A 121 -7.20 29.70 -15.03
CA ARG A 121 -6.05 30.59 -15.32
C ARG A 121 -6.52 31.99 -15.73
N ALA A 122 -7.53 32.10 -16.59
CA ALA A 122 -8.07 33.41 -16.98
C ALA A 122 -8.69 34.17 -15.80
N ALA A 123 -9.36 33.46 -14.88
CA ALA A 123 -9.89 34.04 -13.64
C ALA A 123 -8.77 34.53 -12.71
N LEU A 124 -7.66 33.80 -12.64
CA LEU A 124 -6.48 34.20 -11.88
C LEU A 124 -5.80 35.44 -12.48
N GLU A 125 -5.64 35.47 -13.81
CA GLU A 125 -4.98 36.55 -14.54
C GLU A 125 -5.81 37.84 -14.60
N THR A 126 -7.13 37.75 -14.59
CA THR A 126 -8.01 38.94 -14.65
C THR A 126 -8.02 39.76 -13.38
N GLY A 127 -7.38 39.30 -12.29
CA GLY A 127 -7.07 40.15 -11.13
C GLY A 127 -8.28 40.87 -10.53
N GLN A 128 -9.50 40.40 -10.81
CA GLN A 128 -10.70 40.90 -10.14
C GLN A 128 -10.69 40.31 -8.75
N GLY A 129 -10.09 41.09 -7.85
CA GLY A 129 -9.83 40.73 -6.48
C GLY A 129 -11.01 40.05 -5.80
N LEU A 130 -10.72 38.93 -5.17
CA LEU A 130 -11.51 38.30 -4.11
C LEU A 130 -11.60 39.18 -2.84
N THR A 131 -11.55 40.51 -2.98
CA THR A 131 -11.70 41.47 -1.89
C THR A 131 -13.10 42.11 -1.83
N GLY A 132 -13.95 41.87 -2.83
CA GLY A 132 -15.26 42.54 -2.96
C GLY A 132 -16.50 41.78 -2.46
N VAL A 133 -16.41 40.46 -2.24
CA VAL A 133 -17.58 39.63 -1.83
C VAL A 133 -17.65 39.46 -0.30
N GLN A 134 -16.62 39.91 0.43
CA GLN A 134 -16.49 39.72 1.87
C GLN A 134 -17.37 40.65 2.74
N GLN A 135 -18.00 41.68 2.16
CA GLN A 135 -18.65 42.74 2.96
C GLN A 135 -20.19 42.82 2.88
N ARG A 136 -20.86 41.88 2.20
CA ARG A 136 -22.35 41.83 2.15
C ARG A 136 -23.02 40.65 2.86
N LEU A 137 -22.27 39.76 3.51
CA LEU A 137 -22.82 38.60 4.22
C LEU A 137 -22.80 38.70 5.75
N PHE A 138 -22.23 39.76 6.33
CA PHE A 138 -22.15 39.94 7.79
C PHE A 138 -23.33 40.68 8.45
N SER A 139 -24.50 40.75 7.80
CA SER A 139 -25.65 41.46 8.40
C SER A 139 -26.99 40.82 8.08
N ALA A 140 -27.08 39.49 8.08
CA ALA A 140 -28.34 38.81 8.30
C ALA A 140 -28.12 37.41 8.90
N SER A 141 -28.62 37.27 10.12
CA SER A 141 -29.17 36.03 10.68
C SER A 141 -28.23 35.00 11.29
N ALA A 142 -28.45 34.82 12.60
CA ALA A 142 -28.08 33.69 13.40
C ALA A 142 -28.61 32.36 12.82
N GLU A 143 -27.97 31.27 13.27
CA GLU A 143 -28.25 29.86 12.98
C GLU A 143 -27.60 29.31 11.69
N SER A 144 -26.47 28.61 11.85
CA SER A 144 -26.19 27.29 11.23
C SER A 144 -24.68 27.00 11.16
N SER A 145 -24.36 25.75 11.52
CA SER A 145 -23.10 24.99 11.47
C SER A 145 -21.92 25.54 10.66
N ALA A 146 -20.77 25.55 11.33
CA ALA A 146 -19.45 25.69 10.75
C ALA A 146 -19.16 24.58 9.73
N ASP A 147 -18.99 24.96 8.46
CA ASP A 147 -18.11 24.29 7.51
C ASP A 147 -17.09 25.34 7.05
N THR A 148 -15.85 25.13 7.46
CA THR A 148 -14.70 25.98 7.13
C THR A 148 -14.09 25.40 5.86
N ASP A 149 -14.31 26.05 4.72
CA ASP A 149 -13.60 25.76 3.48
C ASP A 149 -12.13 26.19 3.64
N SER A 150 -11.29 25.23 4.03
CA SER A 150 -9.84 25.37 4.03
C SER A 150 -9.34 25.57 2.61
N GLU A 151 -8.72 26.72 2.36
CA GLU A 151 -7.94 27.00 1.16
C GLU A 151 -6.93 25.86 0.93
N THR A 152 -7.10 25.11 -0.16
CA THR A 152 -6.15 24.09 -0.62
C THR A 152 -4.90 24.78 -1.13
N ILE A 153 -4.00 25.08 -0.20
CA ILE A 153 -2.57 25.25 -0.49
C ILE A 153 -2.19 24.05 -1.35
N THR A 154 -1.71 24.30 -2.58
CA THR A 154 -1.12 23.26 -3.40
C THR A 154 0.09 22.75 -2.64
N GLU A 155 -0.09 21.69 -1.85
CA GLU A 155 1.01 21.00 -1.21
C GLU A 155 2.01 20.67 -2.32
N ASP A 156 3.21 21.26 -2.26
CA ASP A 156 4.26 20.96 -3.21
C ASP A 156 4.38 19.44 -3.34
N ASP A 157 4.13 18.93 -4.54
CA ASP A 157 4.11 17.50 -4.84
C ASP A 157 5.46 16.90 -4.42
N PHE A 158 5.47 16.15 -3.31
CA PHE A 158 6.67 15.50 -2.82
C PHE A 158 7.12 14.44 -3.83
N SER A 159 8.28 14.65 -4.45
CA SER A 159 8.90 13.71 -5.39
C SER A 159 10.00 12.89 -4.68
N PRO A 160 9.80 11.57 -4.45
CA PRO A 160 10.76 10.75 -3.72
C PRO A 160 12.13 10.63 -4.42
N GLY A 161 12.14 10.68 -5.76
CA GLY A 161 13.36 10.71 -6.57
C GLY A 161 14.22 11.92 -6.26
N ASN A 162 13.63 13.11 -6.41
CA ASN A 162 14.32 14.37 -6.15
C ASN A 162 14.73 14.52 -4.69
N PHE A 163 13.94 13.98 -3.76
CA PHE A 163 14.23 14.02 -2.33
C PHE A 163 15.50 13.25 -1.96
N LEU A 164 15.69 12.06 -2.55
CA LEU A 164 16.95 11.33 -2.41
C LEU A 164 18.06 12.05 -3.16
N ASP A 165 17.84 12.52 -4.40
CA ASP A 165 18.92 13.08 -5.22
C ASP A 165 19.40 14.48 -4.81
N THR A 166 18.77 15.14 -3.82
CA THR A 166 19.22 16.48 -3.40
C THR A 166 20.58 16.35 -2.71
N ARG A 167 21.64 16.51 -3.50
CA ARG A 167 23.02 16.62 -3.05
C ARG A 167 23.15 17.85 -2.17
N GLY A 168 23.08 17.67 -0.86
CA GLY A 168 23.71 18.61 0.06
C GLY A 168 25.21 18.54 -0.21
N GLU A 169 25.83 19.65 -0.58
CA GLU A 169 27.28 19.76 -0.89
C GLU A 169 28.20 19.51 0.33
N GLN A 170 27.66 19.02 1.44
CA GLN A 170 28.42 18.61 2.62
C GLN A 170 28.56 17.09 2.64
N GLU A 171 29.72 16.62 2.20
CA GLU A 171 30.28 15.31 2.56
C GLU A 171 30.67 15.31 4.04
N ASP A 172 29.71 15.54 4.95
CA ASP A 172 29.93 15.23 6.35
C ASP A 172 29.82 13.71 6.50
N GLU A 173 30.89 13.07 6.96
CA GLU A 173 30.89 11.67 7.39
C GLU A 173 29.83 11.50 8.47
N GLY A 174 28.63 11.09 8.08
CA GLY A 174 27.58 10.83 9.06
C GLY A 174 27.99 9.63 9.93
N PRO A 175 27.51 9.58 11.19
CA PRO A 175 27.99 8.60 12.16
C PRO A 175 27.73 7.17 11.69
N ALA A 176 28.67 6.27 11.96
CA ALA A 176 28.48 4.85 11.69
C ALA A 176 27.24 4.34 12.43
N LEU A 177 26.46 3.48 11.77
CA LEU A 177 25.36 2.78 12.41
C LEU A 177 25.93 1.67 13.28
N ASP A 178 25.73 1.79 14.59
CA ASP A 178 26.08 0.76 15.55
C ASP A 178 24.97 -0.29 15.62
N LEU A 179 25.37 -1.56 15.63
CA LEU A 179 24.48 -2.70 15.77
C LEU A 179 24.52 -3.18 17.21
N TYR A 180 23.36 -3.14 17.87
CA TYR A 180 23.16 -3.52 19.25
C TYR A 180 22.35 -4.82 19.33
N GLU A 181 22.83 -5.80 20.07
CA GLU A 181 22.08 -7.01 20.37
C GLU A 181 21.71 -7.10 21.85
N SER A 182 20.50 -7.55 22.12
CA SER A 182 20.10 -7.83 23.50
C SER A 182 20.89 -9.01 24.06
N HIS A 183 21.31 -8.90 25.32
CA HIS A 183 21.73 -10.07 26.09
C HIS A 183 20.61 -11.13 26.12
N ALA A 184 20.98 -12.41 26.09
CA ALA A 184 20.02 -13.51 26.05
C ALA A 184 18.99 -13.41 27.20
N GLY A 185 17.70 -13.40 26.85
CA GLY A 185 16.58 -13.36 27.80
C GLY A 185 16.20 -11.96 28.30
N LEU A 186 16.94 -10.90 27.95
CA LEU A 186 16.59 -9.53 28.29
C LEU A 186 15.76 -8.88 27.19
N ASN A 187 14.74 -8.11 27.59
CA ASN A 187 14.01 -7.23 26.70
C ASN A 187 14.77 -5.91 26.61
N LEU A 188 15.61 -5.75 25.58
CA LEU A 188 16.45 -4.57 25.36
C LEU A 188 15.65 -3.26 25.46
N TRP A 189 14.43 -3.22 24.91
CA TRP A 189 13.61 -2.02 24.93
C TRP A 189 13.21 -1.60 26.35
N ALA A 190 12.85 -2.57 27.18
CA ALA A 190 12.53 -2.31 28.58
C ALA A 190 13.75 -1.88 29.40
N ALA A 191 14.95 -2.36 29.04
CA ALA A 191 16.19 -1.96 29.67
C ALA A 191 16.57 -0.52 29.28
N VAL A 192 16.59 -0.20 27.99
CA VAL A 192 16.86 1.15 27.47
C VAL A 192 15.91 2.18 28.09
N ARG A 193 14.61 1.87 28.15
CA ARG A 193 13.61 2.76 28.78
C ARG A 193 13.91 3.08 30.25
N LYS A 194 14.56 2.18 30.99
CA LYS A 194 14.93 2.42 32.40
C LYS A 194 16.19 3.27 32.54
N GLU A 195 17.10 3.22 31.56
CA GLU A 195 18.34 3.99 31.56
C GLU A 195 18.16 5.41 31.03
N LEU A 196 17.11 5.67 30.24
CA LEU A 196 16.82 6.99 29.70
C LEU A 196 16.30 7.95 30.79
N PRO A 197 16.82 9.19 30.87
CA PRO A 197 16.27 10.23 31.74
C PRO A 197 14.82 10.60 31.37
N ASP A 198 14.51 10.58 30.08
CA ASP A 198 13.17 10.81 29.55
C ASP A 198 12.73 9.63 28.67
N ALA A 199 11.87 8.79 29.23
CA ALA A 199 11.32 7.64 28.53
C ALA A 199 10.37 8.01 27.39
N SER A 200 9.84 9.24 27.37
CA SER A 200 8.88 9.69 26.37
C SER A 200 9.50 9.83 24.98
N ILE A 201 10.84 9.95 24.89
CA ILE A 201 11.60 9.88 23.63
C ILE A 201 11.31 8.58 22.86
N LEU A 202 10.99 7.50 23.58
CA LEU A 202 10.65 6.21 22.98
C LEU A 202 9.16 6.08 22.59
N ASP A 203 8.30 6.98 23.07
CA ASP A 203 6.85 6.97 22.83
C ASP A 203 6.56 7.61 21.47
N GLY A 204 6.93 6.87 20.42
CA GLY A 204 6.97 7.37 19.05
C GLY A 204 8.09 6.75 18.22
N ALA A 205 8.94 5.92 18.83
CA ALA A 205 9.96 5.19 18.10
C ALA A 205 9.37 4.29 17.00
N LEU A 206 9.93 4.40 15.79
CA LEU A 206 9.58 3.58 14.64
C LEU A 206 10.62 2.49 14.47
N HIS A 207 10.18 1.24 14.63
CA HIS A 207 10.98 0.07 14.29
C HIS A 207 10.79 -0.27 12.82
N ILE A 208 11.83 -0.02 12.01
CA ILE A 208 11.85 -0.29 10.58
C ILE A 208 12.65 -1.56 10.30
N SER A 209 12.23 -2.36 9.33
CA SER A 209 13.08 -3.46 8.83
C SER A 209 13.96 -2.95 7.68
N PRO A 210 15.18 -3.48 7.53
CA PRO A 210 16.11 -3.10 6.47
C PRO A 210 15.49 -3.17 5.07
N ASP A 211 14.58 -4.12 4.85
CA ASP A 211 13.93 -4.33 3.56
C ASP A 211 12.80 -3.34 3.26
N SER A 212 12.53 -2.37 4.14
CA SER A 212 11.49 -1.35 3.92
C SER A 212 12.01 0.08 3.89
N VAL A 213 13.32 0.24 3.91
CA VAL A 213 13.96 1.54 3.91
C VAL A 213 14.99 1.60 2.79
N ILE A 214 15.01 2.71 2.08
CA ILE A 214 16.07 3.05 1.14
C ILE A 214 16.81 4.25 1.71
N TRP A 215 18.09 4.06 2.03
CA TRP A 215 18.95 5.10 2.56
C TRP A 215 19.63 5.87 1.42
N HIS A 216 19.77 7.18 1.60
CA HIS A 216 20.58 8.02 0.71
C HIS A 216 22.08 7.73 0.93
N HIS A 217 22.78 7.27 -0.12
CA HIS A 217 24.22 6.97 -0.13
C HIS A 217 24.70 5.96 0.95
N ASP A 218 24.27 4.71 0.80
CA ASP A 218 24.53 3.62 1.75
C ASP A 218 24.04 3.92 3.19
N HIS A 219 23.97 2.91 4.04
CA HIS A 219 23.36 3.04 5.37
C HIS A 219 24.21 3.83 6.38
N ARG A 220 25.47 4.15 6.07
CA ARG A 220 26.37 4.83 7.01
C ARG A 220 26.23 6.34 6.84
N GLY A 221 25.66 7.01 7.84
CA GLY A 221 25.57 8.47 7.83
C GLY A 221 24.49 9.06 6.92
N ALA A 222 23.55 8.25 6.45
CA ALA A 222 22.49 8.71 5.57
C ALA A 222 21.61 9.77 6.26
N ARG A 223 21.70 11.01 5.80
CA ARG A 223 20.84 12.11 6.27
C ARG A 223 19.39 11.97 5.85
N ARG A 224 19.10 11.14 4.85
CA ARG A 224 17.76 10.98 4.30
C ARG A 224 17.48 9.52 4.00
N CYS A 225 16.22 9.16 4.14
CA CYS A 225 15.75 7.86 3.70
C CYS A 225 14.30 7.90 3.24
N LEU A 226 13.93 6.91 2.42
CA LEU A 226 12.56 6.65 2.04
C LEU A 226 12.06 5.43 2.80
N LEU A 227 10.97 5.58 3.55
CA LEU A 227 10.28 4.47 4.20
C LEU A 227 9.09 4.04 3.36
N PHE A 228 8.91 2.73 3.18
CA PHE A 228 7.84 2.17 2.37
C PHE A 228 6.90 1.30 3.22
N TYR A 229 5.63 1.64 3.18
CA TYR A 229 4.56 0.92 3.86
C TYR A 229 3.44 0.60 2.88
N PRO A 230 2.72 -0.51 3.09
CA PRO A 230 1.49 -0.74 2.33
C PRO A 230 0.47 0.34 2.70
N SER A 231 -0.24 0.90 1.71
CA SER A 231 -1.32 1.85 1.97
C SER A 231 -2.49 1.21 2.72
N GLN A 232 -2.67 -0.09 2.53
CA GLN A 232 -3.73 -0.89 3.13
C GLN A 232 -3.16 -2.20 3.67
N ARG A 233 -3.68 -2.65 4.81
CA ARG A 233 -3.34 -3.98 5.36
C ARG A 233 -4.60 -4.83 5.41
N PHE A 234 -4.43 -6.12 5.25
CA PHE A 234 -5.51 -7.10 5.29
C PHE A 234 -5.23 -8.09 6.40
N ASN A 235 -6.21 -8.25 7.28
CA ASN A 235 -6.17 -9.28 8.31
C ASN A 235 -6.92 -10.52 7.81
N LEU A 236 -6.25 -11.66 7.82
CA LEU A 236 -6.77 -12.93 7.31
C LEU A 236 -7.30 -13.84 8.43
N CYS A 237 -7.48 -13.33 9.65
CA CYS A 237 -7.89 -14.13 10.81
C CYS A 237 -9.33 -14.65 10.76
N ASP A 238 -10.23 -14.06 9.96
CA ASP A 238 -11.65 -14.43 9.93
C ASP A 238 -12.06 -15.07 8.59
N LYS A 239 -11.92 -16.40 8.47
CA LYS A 239 -12.69 -17.27 7.54
C LYS A 239 -13.03 -16.69 6.14
N GLY A 240 -12.08 -16.05 5.47
CA GLY A 240 -12.26 -15.54 4.10
C GLY A 240 -12.71 -14.07 3.97
N ASN A 241 -12.95 -13.34 5.07
CA ASN A 241 -13.28 -11.93 5.01
C ASN A 241 -12.02 -11.06 5.09
N TRP A 242 -11.71 -10.39 3.99
CA TRP A 242 -10.62 -9.42 3.92
C TRP A 242 -11.10 -8.11 4.56
N LYS A 243 -10.73 -7.89 5.82
CA LYS A 243 -10.95 -6.58 6.46
C LYS A 243 -9.74 -5.71 6.15
N SER A 244 -9.99 -4.58 5.49
CA SER A 244 -8.99 -3.53 5.40
C SER A 244 -8.78 -2.95 6.79
N GLU A 245 -7.59 -3.18 7.33
CA GLU A 245 -7.11 -2.47 8.50
C GLU A 245 -6.31 -1.28 7.98
N GLY A 246 -6.63 -0.08 8.49
CA GLY A 246 -5.80 1.09 8.26
C GLY A 246 -4.36 0.77 8.66
N CYS A 247 -3.39 1.25 7.88
CA CYS A 247 -1.99 1.08 8.24
C CYS A 247 -1.76 1.71 9.61
N VAL A 248 -1.40 0.89 10.61
CA VAL A 248 -1.30 1.29 12.03
C VAL A 248 -0.29 2.43 12.24
N GLN A 249 0.65 2.62 11.31
CA GLN A 249 1.59 3.74 11.32
C GLN A 249 1.18 4.78 10.29
N ILE A 250 0.41 5.75 10.76
CA ILE A 250 0.18 7.02 10.07
C ILE A 250 1.30 7.96 10.51
N ILE A 251 2.10 8.41 9.54
CA ILE A 251 3.11 9.46 9.73
C ILE A 251 2.62 10.65 8.92
N GLU A 252 2.49 11.80 9.55
CA GLU A 252 2.07 13.05 8.93
C GLU A 252 3.30 13.88 8.50
N LYS A 253 3.11 14.79 7.55
CA LYS A 253 4.18 15.69 7.13
C LYS A 253 4.57 16.58 8.32
N GLY A 254 5.86 16.64 8.62
CA GLY A 254 6.42 17.37 9.75
C GLY A 254 6.57 16.54 11.02
N ASP A 255 6.01 15.32 11.09
CA ASP A 255 6.18 14.42 12.23
C ASP A 255 7.65 14.12 12.49
N ILE A 256 8.03 14.13 13.77
CA ILE A 256 9.37 13.78 14.24
C ILE A 256 9.30 12.43 14.96
N ARG A 257 10.20 11.50 14.62
CA ARG A 257 10.21 10.13 15.12
C ARG A 257 11.64 9.62 15.28
N GLU A 258 11.88 8.88 16.37
CA GLU A 258 13.11 8.11 16.54
C GLU A 258 13.09 6.88 15.62
N LEU A 259 14.08 6.71 14.75
CA LEU A 259 14.15 5.56 13.85
C LEU A 259 15.10 4.49 14.38
N PHE A 260 14.63 3.24 14.42
CA PHE A 260 15.44 2.09 14.74
C PHE A 260 15.34 1.03 13.65
N CYS A 261 16.47 0.63 13.10
CA CYS A 261 16.54 -0.46 12.12
C CYS A 261 16.71 -1.81 12.83
N LYS A 262 15.77 -2.73 12.64
CA LYS A 262 15.79 -4.06 13.26
C LYS A 262 16.12 -5.14 12.22
N ALA A 263 17.28 -5.76 12.37
CA ALA A 263 17.75 -6.87 11.54
C ALA A 263 17.84 -8.16 12.39
N GLY A 264 16.77 -8.96 12.38
CA GLY A 264 16.69 -10.17 13.21
C GLY A 264 16.65 -9.84 14.71
N LYS A 265 17.72 -10.17 15.43
CA LYS A 265 17.89 -9.87 16.86
C LYS A 265 18.67 -8.58 17.12
N ALA A 266 19.36 -8.07 16.10
CA ALA A 266 20.08 -6.81 16.19
C ALA A 266 19.13 -5.62 15.97
N LEU A 267 19.39 -4.56 16.73
CA LEU A 267 18.73 -3.27 16.67
C LEU A 267 19.81 -2.22 16.43
N SER A 268 19.59 -1.31 15.49
CA SER A 268 20.46 -0.17 15.26
C SER A 268 19.65 1.10 15.43
N TYR A 269 20.16 2.04 16.20
CA TYR A 269 19.55 3.38 16.30
C TYR A 269 20.07 4.24 15.16
N CYS A 270 19.15 4.81 14.38
CA CYS A 270 19.47 5.57 13.18
C CYS A 270 19.47 7.09 13.40
N GLY A 271 18.89 7.56 14.50
CA GLY A 271 18.69 8.99 14.80
C GLY A 271 17.21 9.40 14.85
N THR A 272 17.01 10.70 15.08
CA THR A 272 15.73 11.39 15.09
C THR A 272 15.45 11.95 13.70
N TYR A 273 14.33 11.54 13.08
CA TYR A 273 13.98 11.96 11.72
C TYR A 273 12.67 12.71 11.68
N LYS A 274 12.61 13.71 10.80
CA LYS A 274 11.40 14.44 10.45
C LYS A 274 10.85 13.96 9.12
N CYS A 275 9.54 13.76 9.03
CA CYS A 275 8.86 13.47 7.77
C CYS A 275 8.80 14.75 6.92
N ALA A 276 9.61 14.80 5.86
CA ALA A 276 9.66 15.94 4.93
C ALA A 276 8.51 15.91 3.92
N GLY A 277 8.01 14.72 3.57
CA GLY A 277 6.91 14.57 2.64
C GLY A 277 6.41 13.13 2.52
N ILE A 278 5.25 13.00 1.88
CA ILE A 278 4.53 11.75 1.73
C ILE A 278 4.11 11.62 0.27
N ALA A 279 4.29 10.44 -0.31
CA ALA A 279 3.79 10.12 -1.64
C ALA A 279 3.12 8.76 -1.65
N SER A 280 2.17 8.58 -2.56
CA SER A 280 1.63 7.26 -2.92
C SER A 280 2.29 6.82 -4.22
N LEU A 281 2.89 5.64 -4.22
CA LEU A 281 3.66 5.12 -5.34
C LEU A 281 3.07 3.80 -5.84
N SER A 282 3.17 3.60 -7.15
CA SER A 282 2.93 2.35 -7.84
C SER A 282 4.12 1.38 -7.71
N GLU A 283 3.92 0.11 -8.05
CA GLU A 283 5.01 -0.88 -8.07
C GLU A 283 6.11 -0.48 -9.07
N GLU A 284 5.73 0.10 -10.20
CA GLU A 284 6.61 0.52 -11.29
C GLU A 284 7.55 1.65 -10.86
N GLU A 285 7.05 2.62 -10.10
CA GLU A 285 7.86 3.71 -9.54
C GLU A 285 8.83 3.18 -8.49
N VAL A 286 8.37 2.28 -7.62
CA VAL A 286 9.21 1.68 -6.56
C VAL A 286 10.39 0.88 -7.15
N LYS A 287 10.20 0.22 -8.30
CA LYS A 287 11.26 -0.52 -9.02
C LYS A 287 12.43 0.38 -9.43
N GLN A 288 12.21 1.68 -9.62
CA GLN A 288 13.27 2.64 -9.97
C GLN A 288 14.27 2.82 -8.82
N PHE A 289 13.81 2.70 -7.57
CA PHE A 289 14.65 2.89 -6.38
C PHE A 289 15.33 1.59 -5.91
N SER A 290 14.68 0.44 -6.11
CA SER A 290 15.19 -0.86 -5.62
C SER A 290 15.03 -1.96 -6.67
N PRO A 291 16.01 -2.16 -7.56
CA PRO A 291 15.91 -3.14 -8.64
C PRO A 291 15.89 -4.60 -8.16
N ARG A 292 16.31 -4.88 -6.91
CA ARG A 292 16.44 -6.25 -6.37
C ARG A 292 15.13 -6.88 -5.88
N HIS A 293 13.97 -6.24 -6.05
CA HIS A 293 12.64 -6.72 -5.62
C HIS A 293 12.46 -7.06 -4.12
N THR A 294 13.50 -6.96 -3.28
CA THR A 294 13.45 -7.28 -1.85
C THR A 294 12.44 -6.40 -1.12
N LEU A 295 12.40 -5.12 -1.48
CA LEU A 295 11.48 -4.16 -0.89
C LEU A 295 10.01 -4.53 -1.14
N MET A 296 9.67 -4.88 -2.38
CA MET A 296 8.29 -5.26 -2.69
C MET A 296 7.90 -6.55 -1.97
N ASN A 297 8.81 -7.51 -1.84
CA ASN A 297 8.56 -8.72 -1.05
C ASN A 297 8.26 -8.39 0.42
N ALA A 298 9.01 -7.46 1.02
CA ALA A 298 8.78 -7.02 2.39
C ALA A 298 7.43 -6.29 2.55
N VAL A 299 7.07 -5.42 1.61
CA VAL A 299 5.78 -4.72 1.61
C VAL A 299 4.62 -5.71 1.46
N MET A 300 4.74 -6.67 0.55
CA MET A 300 3.74 -7.72 0.36
C MET A 300 3.53 -8.54 1.64
N GLN A 301 4.62 -8.93 2.32
CA GLN A 301 4.55 -9.66 3.58
C GLN A 301 3.83 -8.87 4.68
N ARG A 302 3.91 -7.53 4.66
CA ARG A 302 3.22 -6.66 5.64
C ARG A 302 1.81 -6.28 5.25
N THR A 303 1.50 -6.39 3.96
CA THR A 303 0.16 -6.16 3.41
C THR A 303 -0.83 -7.17 4.01
N THR A 304 -0.38 -8.35 4.40
CA THR A 304 -1.19 -9.28 5.18
C THR A 304 -0.70 -9.40 6.62
N SER A 305 -1.64 -9.37 7.55
CA SER A 305 -1.41 -9.78 8.93
C SER A 305 -1.86 -11.23 9.05
N TYR A 306 -0.96 -12.19 8.79
CA TYR A 306 -1.22 -13.60 9.10
C TYR A 306 -0.47 -13.99 10.36
N ALA A 307 -1.20 -14.14 11.47
CA ALA A 307 -0.61 -14.58 12.72
C ALA A 307 -0.13 -16.04 12.58
N LYS A 308 1.18 -16.23 12.41
CA LYS A 308 1.94 -17.49 12.62
C LYS A 308 1.94 -18.56 11.52
N VAL A 309 1.36 -18.35 10.35
CA VAL A 309 1.47 -19.30 9.23
C VAL A 309 1.97 -18.57 7.99
N GLU A 310 2.81 -19.24 7.21
CA GLU A 310 3.25 -18.76 5.90
C GLU A 310 2.02 -18.36 5.07
N ILE A 311 2.09 -17.18 4.45
CA ILE A 311 1.04 -16.69 3.56
C ILE A 311 0.88 -17.71 2.43
N PRO A 312 -0.32 -18.28 2.22
CA PRO A 312 -0.50 -19.22 1.12
C PRO A 312 -0.05 -18.60 -0.21
N THR A 313 0.66 -19.36 -1.03
CA THR A 313 1.29 -18.86 -2.27
C THR A 313 0.30 -18.16 -3.20
N HIS A 314 -0.96 -18.63 -3.25
CA HIS A 314 -2.01 -18.02 -4.06
C HIS A 314 -2.40 -16.62 -3.57
N VAL A 315 -2.46 -16.39 -2.25
CA VAL A 315 -2.71 -15.08 -1.64
C VAL A 315 -1.57 -14.11 -1.98
N GLY A 316 -0.33 -14.58 -1.86
CA GLY A 316 0.84 -13.78 -2.25
C GLY A 316 0.80 -13.36 -3.72
N LYS A 317 0.41 -14.27 -4.62
CA LYS A 317 0.24 -13.95 -6.05
C LYS A 317 -0.87 -12.92 -6.29
N LEU A 318 -2.03 -13.08 -5.64
CA LEU A 318 -3.14 -12.14 -5.76
C LEU A 318 -2.74 -10.73 -5.31
N ILE A 319 -2.10 -10.59 -4.15
CA ILE A 319 -1.68 -9.28 -3.63
C ILE A 319 -0.68 -8.61 -4.56
N ARG A 320 0.26 -9.39 -5.11
CA ARG A 320 1.19 -8.88 -6.12
C ARG A 320 0.45 -8.33 -7.34
N GLU A 321 -0.56 -9.05 -7.81
CA GLU A 321 -1.36 -8.59 -8.94
C GLU A 321 -2.16 -7.33 -8.62
N MET A 322 -2.64 -7.16 -7.38
CA MET A 322 -3.29 -5.93 -6.93
C MET A 322 -2.34 -4.72 -6.95
N TYR A 323 -1.07 -4.88 -6.56
CA TYR A 323 -0.07 -3.81 -6.71
C TYR A 323 0.23 -3.50 -8.19
N ARG A 324 0.41 -4.53 -9.03
CA ARG A 324 0.69 -4.36 -10.48
C ARG A 324 -0.45 -3.69 -11.25
N SER A 325 -1.69 -4.01 -10.90
CA SER A 325 -2.88 -3.42 -11.49
C SER A 325 -3.18 -2.02 -10.95
N GLY A 326 -2.46 -1.56 -9.92
CA GLY A 326 -2.69 -0.28 -9.26
C GLY A 326 -3.88 -0.29 -8.29
N ALA A 327 -4.52 -1.44 -8.05
CA ALA A 327 -5.57 -1.58 -7.05
C ALA A 327 -5.04 -1.35 -5.62
N LEU A 328 -3.76 -1.65 -5.38
CA LEU A 328 -3.02 -1.26 -4.17
C LEU A 328 -1.87 -0.34 -4.53
N SER A 329 -1.63 0.64 -3.67
CA SER A 329 -0.48 1.55 -3.74
C SER A 329 0.41 1.41 -2.50
N LEU A 330 1.65 1.86 -2.63
CA LEU A 330 2.59 1.95 -1.52
C LEU A 330 2.59 3.38 -1.00
N ARG A 331 2.57 3.55 0.32
CA ARG A 331 2.85 4.85 0.93
C ARG A 331 4.35 4.98 1.17
N CYS A 332 4.92 6.03 0.61
CA CYS A 332 6.32 6.41 0.73
C CYS A 332 6.43 7.63 1.64
N TYR A 333 7.31 7.57 2.62
CA TYR A 333 7.62 8.68 3.52
C TYR A 333 9.06 9.11 3.32
N GLY A 334 9.28 10.36 2.94
CA GLY A 334 10.60 10.98 2.93
C GLY A 334 10.97 11.41 4.34
N MET A 335 11.99 10.80 4.91
CA MET A 335 12.47 11.08 6.25
C MET A 335 13.83 11.77 6.17
N GLU A 336 13.98 12.89 6.86
CA GLU A 336 15.23 13.65 6.95
C GLU A 336 15.73 13.65 8.40
N LEU A 337 17.01 13.33 8.58
CA LEU A 337 17.70 13.31 9.87
C LEU A 337 17.73 14.73 10.43
N VAL A 338 17.18 14.89 11.63
CA VAL A 338 17.23 16.14 12.40
C VAL A 338 18.48 16.14 13.26
N GLU A 339 18.60 15.11 14.10
CA GLU A 339 19.71 14.96 15.04
C GLU A 339 19.83 13.50 15.49
N ARG A 340 20.85 13.22 16.31
CA ARG A 340 21.03 11.92 16.96
C ARG A 340 21.14 12.16 18.46
N VAL A 341 20.23 11.56 19.23
CA VAL A 341 20.14 11.79 20.66
C VAL A 341 21.20 10.98 21.40
N GLU A 342 22.26 11.65 21.87
CA GLU A 342 23.39 11.00 22.56
C GLU A 342 22.97 10.19 23.80
N ALA A 343 21.94 10.64 24.53
CA ALA A 343 21.43 9.93 25.69
C ALA A 343 20.89 8.53 25.34
N LEU A 344 20.32 8.38 24.13
CA LEU A 344 19.79 7.12 23.64
C LEU A 344 20.90 6.17 23.19
N ASP A 345 21.92 6.69 22.52
CA ASP A 345 23.14 5.94 22.22
C ASP A 345 23.80 5.43 23.50
N ALA A 346 24.00 6.31 24.49
CA ALA A 346 24.58 5.93 25.78
C ALA A 346 23.73 4.88 26.53
N ALA A 347 22.40 4.96 26.46
CA ALA A 347 21.52 3.96 27.04
C ALA A 347 21.62 2.60 26.31
N LEU A 348 21.71 2.61 24.98
CA LEU A 348 21.89 1.40 24.17
C LEU A 348 23.25 0.75 24.45
N GLU A 349 24.33 1.53 24.52
CA GLU A 349 25.67 1.03 24.85
C GLU A 349 25.75 0.37 26.23
N LYS A 350 25.00 0.88 27.21
CA LYS A 350 24.92 0.26 28.55
C LYS A 350 24.09 -1.02 28.57
N CYS A 351 23.04 -1.08 27.75
CA CYS A 351 22.03 -2.15 27.83
C CYS A 351 22.26 -3.31 26.84
N ALA A 352 23.04 -3.09 25.78
CA ALA A 352 23.22 -4.04 24.70
C ALA A 352 24.68 -4.44 24.48
N ILE A 353 24.86 -5.59 23.83
CA ILE A 353 26.15 -5.99 23.30
C ILE A 353 26.34 -5.28 21.96
N ARG A 354 27.35 -4.41 21.86
CA ARG A 354 27.74 -3.79 20.59
C ARG A 354 28.44 -4.83 19.72
N GLN A 355 27.95 -5.05 18.49
CA GLN A 355 28.53 -6.03 17.56
C GLN A 355 29.80 -5.52 16.83
N SER A 356 30.30 -4.32 17.16
CA SER A 356 31.37 -3.64 16.42
C SER A 356 32.69 -4.42 16.32
N ASP A 357 32.95 -5.40 17.20
CA ASP A 357 34.30 -5.96 17.36
C ASP A 357 34.43 -7.49 17.25
N SER A 358 33.34 -8.22 17.03
CA SER A 358 33.37 -9.70 17.12
C SER A 358 33.91 -10.42 15.88
N LYS A 359 34.06 -9.77 14.72
CA LYS A 359 34.39 -10.47 13.45
C LYS A 359 35.82 -10.28 12.94
N ARG A 360 36.74 -9.76 13.77
CA ARG A 360 38.16 -9.62 13.39
C ARG A 360 39.15 -10.51 14.16
N ASN A 361 38.75 -11.25 15.20
CA ASN A 361 39.70 -11.97 16.07
C ASN A 361 39.36 -13.46 16.34
N SER A 362 38.87 -14.24 15.37
CA SER A 362 38.76 -15.69 15.57
C SER A 362 38.69 -16.52 14.28
N ASP A 363 39.61 -16.29 13.33
CA ASP A 363 39.92 -17.31 12.31
C ASP A 363 41.42 -17.37 11.98
N ASP A 364 42.27 -17.09 12.97
CA ASP A 364 43.71 -17.34 12.88
C ASP A 364 44.15 -18.16 14.10
N GLY A 365 44.32 -19.46 13.88
CA GLY A 365 45.28 -20.31 14.61
C GLY A 365 44.81 -21.00 15.89
N GLU A 366 44.58 -22.32 15.83
CA GLU A 366 45.56 -23.33 16.28
C GLU A 366 44.90 -24.68 16.65
N GLY A 367 45.34 -25.75 15.98
CA GLY A 367 45.86 -26.91 16.72
C GLY A 367 44.93 -28.06 17.12
N GLY A 368 44.63 -28.95 16.17
CA GLY A 368 44.80 -30.41 16.37
C GLY A 368 43.54 -31.30 16.45
N PRO A 369 43.69 -32.66 16.46
CA PRO A 369 44.91 -33.46 16.31
C PRO A 369 44.91 -34.38 15.07
N ARG A 370 46.13 -34.75 14.65
CA ARG A 370 46.46 -35.71 13.60
C ARG A 370 45.81 -37.09 13.85
N LYS A 371 44.99 -37.55 12.90
CA LYS A 371 44.61 -38.98 12.77
C LYS A 371 45.86 -39.79 12.44
N LYS A 372 46.25 -40.70 13.34
CA LYS A 372 47.20 -41.79 13.06
C LYS A 372 46.62 -42.68 11.95
N GLN A 373 47.25 -42.64 10.78
CA GLN A 373 47.16 -43.69 9.77
C GLN A 373 47.83 -44.96 10.32
N LYS A 374 47.12 -46.08 10.24
CA LYS A 374 47.66 -47.43 10.45
C LYS A 374 48.19 -47.92 9.10
N SER A 375 49.48 -48.21 9.05
CA SER A 375 50.15 -48.87 7.93
C SER A 375 49.64 -50.30 7.75
N SER A 376 49.54 -50.73 6.50
CA SER A 376 49.69 -52.12 6.06
C SER A 376 50.64 -52.12 4.88
#